data_AF-A0A820REV0-F1
#
_entry.id   AF-A0A820REV0-F1
#
_cell.length_a   1.000
_cell.length_b   1.000
_cell.length_c   1.000
_cell.angle_alpha   90.00
_cell.angle_beta   90.00
_cell.angle_gamma   90.00
#
_symmetry.space_group_name_H-M   'P 1'
#
loop_
_entity.id
_entity.type
_entity.pdbx_description
1 polymer ?
#
loop_
_entity_poly.entity_id
_entity_poly.type
_entity_poly.pdbx_seq_one_letter_code
_entity_poly.pdbx_strand_id
1 'polypeptide(L)'
;NQCSECDGSKGYHFQGGYCVPTCPLKTFLLNTRCAPCQYPCETCINLTSCLTCSEKLYLFNDQCVEKCPNGYYLKDKQCFRCNPLCDTDSLFLSSSSSAS
;
A
#
# COMPACT_ATOMS: atom_id res chain seq x y z
N ASN A 1 22.07 -24.84 2.53
CA ASN A 1 22.41 -23.55 3.16
C ASN A 1 21.18 -22.99 3.85
N GLN A 2 20.89 -23.46 5.07
CA GLN A 2 19.83 -22.92 5.93
C GLN A 2 20.52 -22.15 7.04
N CYS A 3 20.31 -20.83 7.07
CA CYS A 3 20.85 -19.99 8.13
C CYS A 3 19.83 -19.95 9.27
N SER A 4 20.28 -19.76 10.51
CA SER A 4 19.37 -19.49 11.65
C SER A 4 19.22 -17.98 11.91
N GLU A 5 20.14 -17.19 11.37
CA GLU A 5 20.19 -15.74 11.53
C GLU A 5 20.85 -15.12 10.28
N CYS A 6 20.42 -13.92 9.91
CA CYS A 6 20.97 -13.16 8.81
C CYS A 6 21.63 -11.89 9.34
N ASP A 7 22.75 -11.51 8.74
CA ASP A 7 23.44 -10.28 9.10
C ASP A 7 22.64 -9.06 8.61
N GLY A 8 21.87 -8.46 9.53
CA GLY A 8 21.06 -7.28 9.26
C GLY A 8 21.90 -6.04 8.93
N SER A 9 23.17 -5.98 9.36
CA SER A 9 24.08 -4.88 9.06
C SER A 9 24.49 -4.86 7.59
N LYS A 10 24.45 -6.00 6.91
CA LYS A 10 24.61 -6.12 5.46
C LYS A 10 23.33 -5.83 4.66
N GLY A 11 22.22 -5.51 5.34
CA GLY A 11 20.93 -5.30 4.69
C GLY A 11 20.23 -6.60 4.27
N TYR A 12 20.59 -7.75 4.86
CA TYR A 12 19.87 -9.00 4.64
C TYR A 12 18.82 -9.23 5.72
N HIS A 13 17.71 -9.86 5.32
CA HIS A 13 16.57 -10.13 6.16
C HIS A 13 16.29 -11.62 6.21
N PHE A 14 15.95 -12.11 7.40
CA PHE A 14 15.65 -13.52 7.59
C PHE A 14 14.24 -13.88 7.09
N GLN A 15 14.15 -14.88 6.22
CA GLN A 15 12.89 -15.41 5.71
C GLN A 15 12.96 -16.93 5.58
N GLY A 16 12.22 -17.65 6.44
CA GLY A 16 12.03 -19.11 6.30
C GLY A 16 13.32 -19.94 6.23
N GLY A 17 14.43 -19.46 6.81
CA GLY A 17 15.75 -20.12 6.76
C GLY A 17 16.72 -19.58 5.70
N TYR A 18 16.31 -18.56 4.93
CA TYR A 18 17.11 -17.91 3.91
C TYR A 18 17.30 -16.42 4.20
N CYS A 19 18.41 -15.86 3.72
CA CYS A 19 18.72 -14.44 3.84
C CYS A 19 18.43 -13.74 2.52
N VAL A 20 17.45 -12.85 2.51
CA VAL A 20 17.04 -12.10 1.33
C VAL A 20 17.42 -10.62 1.48
N PRO A 21 17.89 -9.93 0.43
CA PRO A 21 18.26 -8.52 0.49
C PRO A 21 17.04 -7.59 0.58
N THR A 22 15.85 -8.09 0.23
CA THR A 22 14.59 -7.36 0.34
C THR A 22 13.49 -8.36 0.66
N CYS A 23 12.56 -7.97 1.54
CA CYS A 23 11.41 -8.81 1.85
C CYS A 23 10.53 -8.97 0.60
N PRO A 24 10.15 -10.21 0.25
CA PRO A 24 9.30 -10.45 -0.90
C PRO A 24 7.88 -9.92 -0.69
N LEU A 25 7.09 -9.90 -1.77
CA LEU A 25 5.68 -9.53 -1.72
C LEU A 25 4.92 -10.32 -0.65
N LYS A 26 3.86 -9.74 -0.09
CA LYS A 26 3.08 -10.31 1.03
C LYS A 26 3.83 -10.40 2.35
N THR A 27 5.00 -9.75 2.45
CA THR A 27 5.75 -9.65 3.70
C THR A 27 6.28 -8.23 3.92
N PHE A 28 6.53 -7.90 5.18
CA PHE A 28 7.09 -6.61 5.59
C PHE A 28 8.28 -6.84 6.53
N LEU A 29 9.19 -5.86 6.57
CA LEU A 29 10.35 -5.92 7.44
C LEU A 29 9.92 -5.66 8.89
N LEU A 30 9.93 -6.71 9.71
CA LEU A 30 9.66 -6.65 11.14
C LEU A 30 10.96 -6.90 11.90
N ASN A 31 11.52 -5.84 12.47
CA ASN A 31 12.82 -5.80 13.17
C ASN A 31 14.01 -6.17 12.26
N THR A 32 14.17 -7.45 11.93
CA THR A 32 15.26 -8.02 11.10
C THR A 32 14.79 -9.22 10.27
N ARG A 33 13.50 -9.55 10.34
CA ARG A 33 12.89 -10.68 9.65
C ARG A 33 11.71 -10.24 8.80
N CYS A 34 11.46 -10.95 7.72
CA CYS A 34 10.29 -10.72 6.90
C CYS A 34 9.08 -11.41 7.54
N ALA A 35 8.12 -10.63 8.02
CA ALA A 35 6.89 -11.14 8.59
C ALA A 35 5.76 -11.09 7.54
N PRO A 36 4.89 -12.10 7.44
CA PRO A 36 3.78 -12.07 6.50
C PRO A 36 2.71 -11.06 6.90
N CYS A 37 2.09 -10.43 5.91
CA CYS A 37 0.94 -9.55 6.11
C CYS A 37 -0.31 -10.37 6.45
N GLN A 38 -1.21 -9.79 7.25
CA GLN A 38 -2.49 -10.39 7.56
C GLN A 38 -3.46 -10.26 6.39
N TYR A 39 -4.22 -11.32 6.10
CA TYR A 39 -5.30 -11.25 5.11
C TYR A 39 -6.35 -10.23 5.59
N PRO A 40 -6.81 -9.30 4.73
CA PRO A 40 -6.73 -9.38 3.27
C PRO A 40 -5.72 -8.44 2.59
N CYS A 41 -4.64 -8.09 3.27
CA CYS A 41 -3.55 -7.28 2.71
C CYS A 41 -2.61 -8.10 1.83
N GLU A 42 -2.32 -7.57 0.63
CA GLU A 42 -1.26 -8.08 -0.24
C GLU A 42 0.10 -7.51 0.10
N THR A 43 0.18 -6.23 0.49
CA THR A 43 1.40 -5.65 1.04
C THR A 43 1.01 -4.73 2.20
N CYS A 44 1.86 -4.66 3.22
CA CYS A 44 1.62 -3.90 4.43
C CYS A 44 2.93 -3.28 4.90
N ILE A 45 2.85 -2.11 5.54
CA ILE A 45 4.02 -1.53 6.22
C ILE A 45 4.10 -2.10 7.63
N ASN A 46 2.94 -2.33 8.25
CA ASN A 46 2.79 -2.78 9.63
C ASN A 46 1.56 -3.67 9.76
N LEU A 47 1.34 -4.23 10.95
CA LEU A 47 0.15 -5.02 11.27
C LEU A 47 -1.15 -4.21 11.17
N THR A 48 -1.12 -2.89 11.34
CA THR A 48 -2.31 -2.03 11.26
C THR A 48 -2.44 -1.27 9.94
N SER A 49 -1.38 -1.20 9.13
CA SER A 49 -1.32 -0.35 7.94
C SER A 49 -0.99 -1.15 6.70
N CYS A 50 -1.94 -1.16 5.78
CA CYS A 50 -1.93 -1.87 4.52
C CYS A 50 -1.51 -0.95 3.37
N LEU A 51 -0.70 -1.45 2.45
CA LEU A 51 -0.31 -0.75 1.23
C LEU A 51 -1.14 -1.17 0.02
N THR A 52 -1.42 -2.47 -0.10
CA THR A 52 -2.24 -3.01 -1.19
C THR A 52 -3.15 -4.11 -0.67
N CYS A 53 -4.31 -4.22 -1.30
CA CYS A 53 -5.35 -5.16 -0.91
C CYS A 53 -5.48 -6.28 -1.92
N SER A 54 -5.91 -7.45 -1.45
CA SER A 54 -6.15 -8.62 -2.29
C SER A 54 -7.14 -8.34 -3.41
N GLU A 55 -7.02 -9.13 -4.47
CA GLU A 55 -7.95 -9.17 -5.59
C GLU A 55 -9.39 -9.28 -5.06
N LYS A 56 -10.22 -8.25 -5.38
CA LYS A 56 -11.62 -7.96 -4.95
C LYS A 56 -11.79 -6.90 -3.87
N LEU A 57 -10.72 -6.39 -3.27
CA LEU A 57 -10.79 -5.35 -2.23
C LEU A 57 -10.14 -4.05 -2.67
N TYR A 58 -10.42 -2.98 -1.92
CA TYR A 58 -9.98 -1.62 -2.23
C TYR A 58 -9.22 -1.01 -1.06
N LEU A 59 -8.14 -0.30 -1.39
CA LEU A 59 -7.34 0.40 -0.39
C LEU A 59 -8.05 1.69 0.04
N PHE A 60 -8.35 1.80 1.32
CA PHE A 60 -8.92 2.98 1.94
C PHE A 60 -8.22 3.27 3.27
N ASN A 61 -7.50 4.38 3.34
CA ASN A 61 -6.84 4.86 4.56
C ASN A 61 -5.98 3.79 5.26
N ASP A 62 -5.12 3.12 4.48
CA ASP A 62 -4.27 2.00 4.90
C ASP A 62 -5.04 0.76 5.40
N GLN A 63 -6.30 0.62 5.00
CA GLN A 63 -7.14 -0.53 5.31
C GLN A 63 -7.79 -1.08 4.02
N CYS A 64 -8.11 -2.37 4.03
CA CYS A 64 -8.77 -3.01 2.91
C CYS A 64 -10.27 -3.12 3.18
N VAL A 65 -11.06 -2.54 2.27
CA VAL A 65 -12.52 -2.54 2.35
C VAL A 65 -13.13 -3.15 1.09
N GLU A 66 -14.30 -3.77 1.22
CA GLU A 66 -15.05 -4.33 0.10
C GLU A 66 -15.68 -3.25 -0.79
N LYS A 67 -15.94 -2.06 -0.23
CA LYS A 67 -16.51 -0.92 -0.95
C LYS A 67 -16.07 0.39 -0.32
N CYS A 68 -15.81 1.41 -1.15
CA CYS A 68 -15.49 2.75 -0.67
C CYS A 68 -16.69 3.39 0.05
N PRO A 69 -16.47 4.11 1.17
CA PRO A 69 -17.53 4.81 1.90
C PRO A 69 -18.10 5.99 1.11
N ASN A 70 -19.23 6.54 1.58
CA ASN A 70 -19.86 7.71 0.97
C ASN A 70 -18.91 8.93 0.95
N GLY A 71 -18.90 9.66 -0.16
CA GLY A 71 -17.97 10.77 -0.39
C GLY A 71 -16.59 10.33 -0.89
N TYR A 72 -16.40 9.04 -1.18
CA TYR A 72 -15.23 8.50 -1.86
C TYR A 72 -15.65 7.73 -3.11
N TYR A 73 -14.82 7.78 -4.14
CA TYR A 73 -15.02 7.04 -5.38
C TYR A 73 -13.87 6.05 -5.57
N LEU A 74 -14.20 4.91 -6.18
CA LEU A 74 -13.23 3.88 -6.51
C LEU A 74 -12.51 4.26 -7.80
N LYS A 75 -11.19 4.40 -7.75
CA LYS A 75 -10.34 4.60 -8.92
C LYS A 75 -9.04 3.80 -8.73
N ASP A 76 -8.62 3.04 -9.74
CA ASP A 76 -7.39 2.24 -9.69
C ASP A 76 -7.27 1.32 -8.45
N LYS A 77 -8.38 0.66 -8.04
CA LYS A 77 -8.48 -0.17 -6.80
C LYS A 77 -8.19 0.57 -5.49
N GLN A 78 -8.25 1.89 -5.50
CA GLN A 78 -8.05 2.74 -4.34
C GLN A 78 -9.22 3.71 -4.18
N CYS A 79 -9.59 3.99 -2.94
CA CYS A 79 -10.68 4.89 -2.62
C CYS A 79 -10.15 6.32 -2.54
N PHE A 80 -10.55 7.16 -3.49
CA PHE A 80 -10.18 8.56 -3.54
C PHE A 80 -11.33 9.43 -3.01
N ARG A 81 -11.00 10.45 -2.21
CA ARG A 81 -11.99 11.38 -1.69
C ARG A 81 -12.57 12.19 -2.85
N CYS A 82 -13.89 12.26 -2.95
CA CYS A 82 -14.53 13.21 -3.86
C CYS A 82 -14.16 14.62 -3.38
N ASN A 83 -13.51 15.40 -4.25
CA ASN A 83 -13.43 16.83 -4.03
C ASN A 83 -14.84 17.43 -4.05
N PRO A 84 -15.10 18.55 -3.36
CA PRO A 84 -16.37 19.27 -3.50
C PRO A 84 -16.64 19.72 -4.94
N LEU A 85 -15.62 19.73 -5.80
CA LEU A 85 -15.70 20.00 -7.24
C LEU A 85 -16.06 18.76 -8.08
N CYS A 86 -16.15 17.56 -7.49
CA CYS A 86 -16.56 16.34 -8.18
C CYS A 86 -18.06 16.35 -8.54
N ASP A 87 -18.83 17.21 -7.87
CA ASP A 87 -20.18 17.60 -8.26
C ASP A 87 -20.10 18.95 -8.96
N THR A 88 -19.53 18.99 -10.16
CA THR A 88 -19.76 20.16 -11.02
C THR A 88 -19.68 19.78 -12.49
N ASP A 89 -20.82 19.89 -13.17
CA ASP A 89 -20.90 20.59 -14.43
C ASP A 89 -20.19 21.96 -14.27
N SER A 90 -18.87 21.95 -14.35
CA SER A 90 -18.03 23.14 -14.46
C SER A 90 -16.90 22.81 -15.42
N LEU A 91 -17.37 22.48 -16.62
CA LEU A 91 -16.70 22.86 -17.84
C LEU A 91 -16.16 24.28 -17.71
N PHE A 92 -14.85 24.43 -17.98
CA PHE A 92 -14.18 25.66 -18.42
C PHE A 92 -14.05 26.81 -17.43
N LEU A 93 -12.83 26.98 -16.87
CA LEU A 93 -11.97 28.16 -17.08
C LEU A 93 -10.89 28.24 -15.99
N SER A 94 -9.71 27.69 -16.26
CA SER A 94 -8.44 28.30 -15.86
C SER A 94 -7.35 27.74 -16.77
N SER A 95 -7.52 28.00 -18.07
CA SER A 95 -6.37 28.06 -18.97
C SER A 95 -5.65 29.39 -18.73
N SER A 96 -4.33 29.31 -18.52
CA SER A 96 -3.33 30.36 -18.75
C SER A 96 -3.24 31.59 -17.82
N SER A 97 -2.21 31.59 -16.96
CA SER A 97 -1.17 32.65 -16.85
C SER A 97 -0.20 32.21 -15.73
N SER A 98 1.12 32.23 -15.89
CA SER A 98 1.92 33.25 -16.57
C SER A 98 3.22 32.63 -17.11
N ALA A 99 3.50 32.85 -18.40
CA ALA A 99 4.88 32.93 -18.86
C ALA A 99 5.45 34.26 -18.32
N SER A 100 6.67 34.22 -17.80
CA SER A 100 7.52 35.40 -17.57
C SER A 100 8.86 35.13 -18.20
#